data_AF-A0A8H5Z523-F1
#
_entry.id   AF-A0A8H5Z523-F1
#
_cell.length_a   1.000
_cell.length_b   1.000
_cell.length_c   1.000
_cell.angle_alpha   90.00
_cell.angle_beta   90.00
_cell.angle_gamma   90.00
#
_symmetry.space_group_name_H-M   'P 1'
#
loop_
_entity.id
_entity.type
_entity.pdbx_description
1 polymer ?
#
loop_
_entity_poly.entity_id
_entity_poly.type
_entity_poly.pdbx_seq_one_letter_code
_entity_poly.pdbx_strand_id
1 'polypeptide(L)'
;MFTQMETHILNTLDWIIGRPTVDFFSQLIVAEGDDHEVAHMASYVCEIALYHRDIVSTKPSVMARSSLALARAILGRSEVNDVDWDQTESVTLITLLHHLHQPMPTLAGKYSTRGFSQVSQKLAEFMAERAAIARRAANPATPLAQPINKHTSNIYNHTFCLLRSPKVLQVVNKCEHRVS
;
A
#
# COMPACT_ATOMS: atom_id res chain seq x y z
N MET A 1 2.17 36.04 -16.97
CA MET A 1 2.54 35.55 -15.63
C MET A 1 2.99 34.08 -15.67
N PHE A 2 2.27 33.19 -16.35
CA PHE A 2 2.66 31.77 -16.49
C PHE A 2 4.08 31.53 -17.03
N THR A 3 4.50 32.22 -18.10
CA THR A 3 5.82 32.03 -18.75
C THR A 3 7.02 32.37 -17.84
N GLN A 4 6.84 33.32 -16.91
CA GLN A 4 7.90 33.66 -15.95
C GLN A 4 8.10 32.54 -14.93
N MET A 5 7.00 31.96 -14.43
CA MET A 5 7.04 30.80 -13.53
C MET A 5 7.59 29.56 -14.23
N GLU A 6 7.15 29.31 -15.47
CA GLU A 6 7.64 28.19 -16.29
C GLU A 6 9.16 28.27 -16.48
N THR A 7 9.66 29.41 -16.94
CA THR A 7 11.10 29.62 -17.15
C THR A 7 11.89 29.48 -15.85
N HIS A 8 11.35 30.01 -14.74
CA HIS A 8 11.98 29.90 -13.43
C HIS A 8 12.10 28.45 -12.96
N ILE A 9 11.02 27.67 -13.05
CA ILE A 9 11.00 26.25 -12.66
C ILE A 9 11.99 25.44 -13.51
N LEU A 10 12.01 25.66 -14.83
CA LEU A 10 12.93 24.96 -15.73
C LEU A 10 14.39 25.24 -15.39
N ASN A 11 14.72 26.49 -15.07
CA ASN A 11 16.06 26.85 -14.62
C ASN A 11 16.40 26.21 -13.26
N THR A 12 15.46 26.15 -12.30
CA THR A 12 15.69 25.48 -11.01
C THR A 12 15.93 23.97 -11.15
N LEU A 13 15.35 23.34 -12.16
CA LEU A 13 15.52 21.92 -12.45
C LEU A 13 16.72 21.62 -13.37
N ASP A 14 17.53 22.63 -13.72
CA ASP A 14 18.60 22.54 -14.72
C ASP A 14 18.13 21.93 -16.06
N TRP A 15 16.87 22.20 -16.43
CA TRP A 15 16.20 21.64 -17.61
C TRP A 15 16.07 20.09 -17.60
N ILE A 16 16.28 19.44 -16.44
CA ILE A 16 16.15 17.98 -16.28
C ILE A 16 14.71 17.62 -15.90
N ILE A 17 13.91 17.26 -16.90
CA ILE A 17 12.47 16.91 -16.73
C ILE A 17 12.26 15.38 -16.68
N GLY A 18 13.23 14.58 -17.13
CA GLY A 18 13.08 13.13 -17.35
C GLY A 18 13.58 12.23 -16.22
N ARG A 19 12.97 12.29 -15.03
CA ARG A 19 13.20 11.28 -13.97
C ARG A 19 12.19 10.13 -14.10
N PRO A 20 12.62 8.86 -14.00
CA PRO A 20 11.70 7.73 -14.10
C PRO A 20 10.66 7.79 -12.97
N THR A 21 9.40 7.69 -13.34
CA THR A 21 8.27 7.77 -12.41
C THR A 21 7.84 6.38 -11.97
N VAL A 22 6.98 6.32 -10.96
CA VAL A 22 6.43 5.06 -10.45
C VAL A 22 5.66 4.32 -11.54
N ASP A 23 4.92 5.07 -12.36
CA ASP A 23 4.15 4.55 -13.49
C ASP A 23 5.02 3.78 -14.49
N PHE A 24 6.23 4.28 -14.80
CA PHE A 24 7.18 3.58 -15.66
C PHE A 24 7.55 2.20 -15.12
N PHE A 25 7.90 2.11 -13.82
CA PHE A 25 8.23 0.83 -13.19
C PHE A 25 7.02 -0.07 -13.03
N SER A 26 5.84 0.49 -12.73
CA SER A 26 4.60 -0.27 -12.64
C SER A 26 4.24 -0.92 -13.98
N GLN A 27 4.35 -0.20 -15.10
CA GLN A 27 4.11 -0.75 -16.43
C GLN A 27 5.10 -1.87 -16.78
N LEU A 28 6.37 -1.72 -16.42
CA LEU A 28 7.38 -2.75 -16.64
C LEU A 28 7.03 -4.04 -15.90
N ILE A 29 6.64 -3.95 -14.62
CA ILE A 29 6.29 -5.12 -13.81
C ILE A 29 4.95 -5.74 -14.28
N VAL A 30 3.96 -4.92 -14.63
CA VAL A 30 2.66 -5.42 -15.11
C VAL A 30 2.80 -6.14 -16.45
N ALA A 31 3.69 -5.69 -17.33
CA ALA A 31 3.98 -6.33 -18.61
C ALA A 31 4.51 -7.78 -18.45
N GLU A 32 5.00 -8.15 -17.26
CA GLU A 32 5.45 -9.52 -16.95
C GLU A 32 4.27 -10.50 -16.71
N GLY A 33 3.01 -10.02 -16.70
CA GLY A 33 1.82 -10.87 -16.77
C GLY A 33 0.70 -10.56 -15.77
N ASP A 34 0.63 -9.35 -15.20
CA ASP A 34 -0.46 -8.98 -14.28
C ASP A 34 -1.74 -8.57 -15.00
N ASP A 35 -2.88 -8.81 -14.36
CA ASP A 35 -4.19 -8.34 -14.82
C ASP A 35 -4.28 -6.81 -14.84
N HIS A 36 -5.00 -6.25 -15.81
CA HIS A 36 -5.31 -4.80 -15.86
C HIS A 36 -5.98 -4.29 -14.57
N GLU A 37 -6.74 -5.14 -13.87
CA GLU A 37 -7.37 -4.80 -12.60
C GLU A 37 -6.33 -4.57 -11.47
N VAL A 38 -5.27 -5.39 -11.44
CA VAL A 38 -4.16 -5.23 -10.50
C VAL A 38 -3.41 -3.93 -10.81
N ALA A 39 -3.20 -3.63 -12.10
CA ALA A 39 -2.59 -2.37 -12.51
C ALA A 39 -3.42 -1.15 -12.06
N HIS A 40 -4.75 -1.16 -12.26
CA HIS A 40 -5.64 -0.08 -11.80
C HIS A 40 -5.60 0.09 -10.28
N MET A 41 -5.60 -1.00 -9.52
CA MET A 41 -5.51 -0.96 -8.06
C MET A 41 -4.14 -0.43 -7.61
N ALA A 42 -3.05 -0.85 -8.25
CA ALA A 42 -1.72 -0.35 -7.95
C ALA A 42 -1.60 1.15 -8.26
N SER A 43 -2.11 1.62 -9.40
CA SER A 43 -2.16 3.06 -9.71
C SER A 43 -2.96 3.84 -8.67
N TYR A 44 -4.08 3.30 -8.21
CA TYR A 44 -4.88 3.93 -7.15
C TYR A 44 -4.11 4.05 -5.84
N VAL A 45 -3.45 2.96 -5.40
CA VAL A 45 -2.60 2.95 -4.20
C VAL A 45 -1.44 3.95 -4.35
N CYS A 46 -0.74 3.95 -5.49
CA CYS A 46 0.35 4.90 -5.76
C CYS A 46 -0.13 6.35 -5.73
N GLU A 47 -1.31 6.64 -6.28
CA GLU A 47 -1.84 8.01 -6.30
C GLU A 47 -2.26 8.47 -4.90
N ILE A 48 -2.83 7.59 -4.06
CA ILE A 48 -3.04 7.89 -2.62
C ILE A 48 -1.69 8.22 -1.98
N ALA A 49 -0.68 7.40 -2.27
CA ALA A 49 0.65 7.53 -1.72
C ALA A 49 1.20 8.96 -1.96
N LEU A 50 1.09 9.50 -3.19
CA LEU A 50 1.64 10.80 -3.58
C LEU A 50 1.14 12.00 -2.74
N TYR A 51 0.03 11.85 -1.99
CA TYR A 51 -0.46 12.89 -1.09
C TYR A 51 0.25 12.91 0.27
N HIS A 52 1.07 11.91 0.58
CA HIS A 52 1.73 11.77 1.87
C HIS A 52 3.23 12.10 1.75
N ARG A 53 3.72 12.93 2.67
CA ARG A 53 5.13 13.35 2.69
C ARG A 53 6.09 12.17 2.98
N ASP A 54 5.61 11.18 3.73
CA ASP A 54 6.42 10.09 4.27
C ASP A 54 7.05 9.21 3.18
N ILE A 55 6.49 9.23 1.97
CA ILE A 55 6.97 8.43 0.85
C ILE A 55 7.74 9.23 -0.21
N VAL A 56 7.91 10.55 -0.04
CA VAL A 56 8.58 11.41 -1.05
C VAL A 56 10.03 10.99 -1.27
N SER A 57 10.67 10.46 -0.22
CA SER A 57 12.05 9.95 -0.28
C SER A 57 12.16 8.53 -0.84
N THR A 58 11.04 7.86 -1.10
CA THR A 58 11.02 6.48 -1.58
C THR A 58 11.37 6.41 -3.07
N LYS A 59 12.23 5.46 -3.44
CA LYS A 59 12.59 5.26 -4.85
C LYS A 59 11.35 4.85 -5.66
N PRO A 60 11.13 5.40 -6.87
CA PRO A 60 9.99 5.06 -7.72
C PRO A 60 9.83 3.55 -8.00
N SER A 61 10.94 2.82 -8.12
CA SER A 61 10.94 1.36 -8.31
C SER A 61 10.42 0.58 -7.11
N VAL A 62 10.82 0.99 -5.89
CA VAL A 62 10.36 0.40 -4.62
C VAL A 62 8.87 0.67 -4.44
N MET A 63 8.45 1.91 -4.68
CA MET A 63 7.04 2.29 -4.60
C MET A 63 6.17 1.50 -5.57
N ALA A 64 6.60 1.33 -6.83
CA ALA A 64 5.87 0.54 -7.82
C ALA A 64 5.71 -0.93 -7.37
N ARG A 65 6.78 -1.54 -6.88
CA ARG A 65 6.79 -2.94 -6.43
C ARG A 65 5.92 -3.14 -5.18
N SER A 66 6.08 -2.30 -4.16
CA SER A 66 5.27 -2.38 -2.93
C SER A 66 3.79 -2.12 -3.21
N SER A 67 3.45 -1.17 -4.08
CA SER A 67 2.06 -0.90 -4.47
C SER A 67 1.44 -2.05 -5.27
N LEU A 68 2.19 -2.72 -6.15
CA LEU A 68 1.70 -3.88 -6.91
C LEU A 68 1.46 -5.10 -6.02
N ALA A 69 2.38 -5.41 -5.10
CA ALA A 69 2.15 -6.48 -4.14
C ALA A 69 0.94 -6.19 -3.24
N LEU A 70 0.81 -4.95 -2.76
CA LEU A 70 -0.36 -4.56 -1.99
C LEU A 70 -1.66 -4.68 -2.81
N ALA A 71 -1.64 -4.30 -4.08
CA ALA A 71 -2.78 -4.46 -4.99
C ALA A 71 -3.17 -5.93 -5.20
N ARG A 72 -2.18 -6.82 -5.43
CA ARG A 72 -2.42 -8.27 -5.55
C ARG A 72 -3.00 -8.84 -4.25
N ALA A 73 -2.47 -8.42 -3.11
CA ALA A 73 -2.94 -8.83 -1.79
C ALA A 73 -4.40 -8.40 -1.53
N ILE A 74 -4.78 -7.16 -1.90
CA ILE A 74 -6.17 -6.65 -1.78
C ILE A 74 -7.13 -7.45 -2.68
N LEU A 75 -6.71 -7.74 -3.91
CA LEU A 75 -7.52 -8.48 -4.89
C LEU A 75 -7.45 -10.01 -4.68
N GLY A 76 -6.71 -10.48 -3.68
CA GLY A 76 -6.57 -11.89 -3.32
C GLY A 76 -5.83 -12.75 -4.36
N ARG A 77 -5.04 -12.12 -5.24
CA ARG A 77 -4.18 -12.78 -6.25
C ARG A 77 -2.92 -13.34 -5.61
N SER A 78 -2.34 -14.38 -6.21
CA SER A 78 -1.07 -14.95 -5.74
C SER A 78 0.06 -13.99 -6.07
N GLU A 79 0.95 -13.72 -5.12
CA GLU A 79 2.20 -13.02 -5.41
C GLU A 79 3.00 -13.87 -6.41
N VAL A 80 3.35 -13.28 -7.55
CA VAL A 80 4.13 -13.95 -8.60
C VAL A 80 5.63 -13.95 -8.26
N ASN A 81 6.06 -13.13 -7.29
CA ASN A 81 7.47 -12.95 -6.99
C ASN A 81 7.92 -13.73 -5.76
N ASP A 82 8.69 -14.79 -5.98
CA ASP A 82 9.63 -15.39 -5.01
C ASP A 82 10.90 -14.51 -4.87
N VAL A 83 10.74 -13.19 -4.99
CA VAL A 83 11.80 -12.19 -4.87
C VAL A 83 11.98 -11.86 -3.41
N ASP A 84 13.22 -11.84 -2.95
CA ASP A 84 13.59 -11.41 -1.61
C ASP A 84 13.16 -9.95 -1.40
N TRP A 85 12.17 -9.75 -0.51
CA TRP A 85 11.74 -8.42 -0.09
C TRP A 85 12.86 -7.73 0.67
N ASP A 86 13.26 -6.54 0.22
CA ASP A 86 14.18 -5.71 0.99
C ASP A 86 13.46 -5.09 2.21
N GLN A 87 14.23 -4.74 3.25
CA GLN A 87 13.73 -4.02 4.42
C GLN A 87 13.02 -2.72 4.00
N THR A 88 13.56 -2.02 3.00
CA THR A 88 12.99 -0.78 2.47
C THR A 88 11.60 -1.01 1.86
N GLU A 89 11.43 -2.10 1.13
CA GLU A 89 10.16 -2.44 0.47
C GLU A 89 9.10 -2.86 1.48
N SER A 90 9.51 -3.58 2.52
CA SER A 90 8.66 -4.00 3.64
C SER A 90 8.15 -2.80 4.43
N VAL A 91 9.04 -1.85 4.77
CA VAL A 91 8.66 -0.59 5.44
C VAL A 91 7.72 0.22 4.56
N THR A 92 8.02 0.35 3.27
CA THR A 92 7.18 1.08 2.32
C THR A 92 5.77 0.48 2.23
N LEU A 93 5.65 -0.84 2.16
CA LEU A 93 4.37 -1.54 2.13
C LEU A 93 3.53 -1.26 3.39
N ILE A 94 4.15 -1.31 4.57
CA ILE A 94 3.47 -1.02 5.85
C ILE A 94 2.96 0.43 5.87
N THR A 95 3.81 1.38 5.44
CA THR A 95 3.44 2.79 5.35
C THR A 95 2.29 3.02 4.38
N LEU A 96 2.33 2.40 3.19
CA LEU A 96 1.23 2.47 2.23
C LEU A 96 -0.08 1.97 2.85
N LEU A 97 -0.05 0.81 3.50
CA LEU A 97 -1.21 0.22 4.13
C LEU A 97 -1.81 1.12 5.23
N HIS A 98 -0.96 1.84 5.97
CA HIS A 98 -1.42 2.81 6.96
C HIS A 98 -2.24 3.93 6.28
N HIS A 99 -1.73 4.50 5.19
CA HIS A 99 -2.38 5.58 4.45
C HIS A 99 -3.69 5.17 3.74
N LEU A 100 -3.87 3.87 3.43
CA LEU A 100 -5.12 3.37 2.82
C LEU A 100 -6.37 3.48 3.72
N HIS A 101 -6.23 3.75 5.01
CA HIS A 101 -7.38 3.91 5.91
C HIS A 101 -8.19 5.19 5.65
N GLN A 102 -7.60 6.21 5.04
CA GLN A 102 -8.26 7.50 4.80
C GLN A 102 -8.02 8.01 3.37
N PRO A 103 -8.56 7.33 2.33
CA PRO A 103 -8.43 7.81 0.97
C PRO A 103 -9.28 9.07 0.77
N MET A 104 -8.77 10.01 -0.04
CA MET A 104 -9.51 11.24 -0.33
C MET A 104 -10.77 10.97 -1.16
N PRO A 105 -11.90 11.65 -0.87
CA PRO A 105 -13.17 11.42 -1.58
C PRO A 105 -13.12 11.72 -3.08
N THR A 106 -12.38 12.75 -3.49
CA THR A 106 -12.22 13.14 -4.90
C THR A 106 -11.51 12.05 -5.70
N LEU A 107 -10.46 11.48 -5.12
CA LEU A 107 -9.70 10.39 -5.71
C LEU A 107 -10.52 9.11 -5.77
N ALA A 108 -11.25 8.79 -4.70
CA ALA A 108 -12.17 7.65 -4.70
C ALA A 108 -13.23 7.74 -5.81
N GLY A 109 -13.71 8.95 -6.12
CA GLY A 109 -14.62 9.21 -7.23
C GLY A 109 -14.03 8.88 -8.60
N LYS A 110 -12.78 9.27 -8.88
CA LYS A 110 -12.07 8.95 -10.13
C LYS A 110 -12.00 7.43 -10.34
N TYR A 111 -11.58 6.70 -9.32
CA TYR A 111 -11.36 5.24 -9.37
C TYR A 111 -12.62 4.39 -9.17
N SER A 112 -13.78 5.03 -8.96
CA SER A 112 -15.10 4.38 -8.90
C SER A 112 -15.68 4.08 -10.29
N THR A 113 -15.05 4.60 -11.34
CA THR A 113 -15.51 4.44 -12.73
C THR A 113 -15.20 3.04 -13.28
N ARG A 114 -16.04 2.53 -14.19
CA ARG A 114 -15.81 1.23 -14.88
C ARG A 114 -14.46 1.17 -15.61
N GLY A 115 -13.96 2.29 -16.13
CA GLY A 115 -12.65 2.38 -16.77
C GLY A 115 -11.47 2.06 -15.84
N PHE A 116 -11.65 2.18 -14.53
CA PHE A 116 -10.66 1.83 -13.50
C PHE A 116 -11.08 0.58 -12.71
N SER A 117 -11.88 -0.31 -13.31
CA SER A 117 -12.32 -1.57 -12.69
C SER A 117 -13.02 -1.45 -11.33
N GLN A 118 -13.54 -0.26 -10.98
CA GLN A 118 -14.20 -0.01 -9.70
C GLN A 118 -13.30 -0.32 -8.49
N VAL A 119 -11.99 -0.06 -8.62
CA VAL A 119 -10.99 -0.43 -7.59
C VAL A 119 -11.19 0.34 -6.28
N SER A 120 -11.77 1.54 -6.31
CA SER A 120 -12.07 2.27 -5.08
C SER A 120 -13.18 1.61 -4.27
N GLN A 121 -14.22 1.06 -4.90
CA GLN A 121 -15.23 0.26 -4.19
C GLN A 121 -14.62 -1.00 -3.59
N LYS A 122 -13.81 -1.73 -4.37
CA LYS A 122 -13.16 -2.96 -3.90
C LYS A 122 -12.23 -2.71 -2.71
N LEU A 123 -11.48 -1.61 -2.74
CA LEU A 123 -10.68 -1.21 -1.58
C LEU A 123 -11.57 -0.91 -0.36
N ALA A 124 -12.67 -0.16 -0.54
CA ALA A 124 -13.59 0.16 0.55
C ALA A 124 -14.22 -1.10 1.16
N GLU A 125 -14.64 -2.06 0.32
CA GLU A 125 -15.15 -3.36 0.75
C GLU A 125 -14.10 -4.16 1.53
N PHE A 126 -12.88 -4.25 1.02
CA PHE A 126 -11.76 -4.90 1.69
C PHE A 126 -11.47 -4.29 3.07
N MET A 127 -11.49 -2.96 3.18
CA MET A 127 -11.28 -2.27 4.45
C MET A 127 -12.44 -2.47 5.42
N ALA A 128 -13.68 -2.49 4.94
CA ALA A 128 -14.86 -2.79 5.74
C ALA A 128 -14.84 -4.23 6.30
N GLU A 129 -14.44 -5.20 5.48
CA GLU A 129 -14.25 -6.58 5.90
C GLU A 129 -13.20 -6.69 7.02
N ARG A 130 -12.05 -6.01 6.87
CA ARG A 130 -11.00 -5.97 7.88
C ARG A 130 -11.46 -5.32 9.19
N ALA A 131 -12.21 -4.22 9.11
CA ALA A 131 -12.78 -3.59 10.30
C ALA A 131 -13.80 -4.51 11.00
N ALA A 132 -14.60 -5.26 10.25
CA ALA A 132 -15.56 -6.23 10.82
C ALA A 132 -14.84 -7.39 11.53
N ILE A 133 -13.76 -7.93 10.95
CA ILE A 133 -12.94 -8.98 11.57
C ILE A 133 -12.28 -8.47 12.86
N ALA A 134 -11.71 -7.26 12.85
CA ALA A 134 -11.10 -6.65 14.04
C ALA A 134 -12.12 -6.48 15.17
N ARG A 135 -13.35 -6.04 14.87
CA ARG A 135 -14.45 -5.93 15.86
C ARG A 135 -14.86 -7.28 16.44
N ARG A 136 -14.87 -8.35 15.65
CA ARG A 136 -15.15 -9.71 16.13
C ARG A 136 -14.05 -10.23 17.06
N ALA A 137 -12.79 -9.94 16.76
CA ALA A 137 -11.66 -10.32 17.61
C ALA A 137 -11.63 -9.56 18.95
N ALA A 138 -12.12 -8.31 18.97
CA ALA A 138 -12.14 -7.46 20.16
C ALA A 138 -13.29 -7.76 21.15
N ASN A 139 -14.27 -8.58 20.77
CA ASN A 139 -15.38 -8.99 21.64
C ASN A 139 -15.26 -10.47 22.05
N PRO A 140 -14.43 -10.81 23.07
CA PRO A 140 -14.49 -12.12 23.70
C PRO A 140 -15.67 -12.16 24.69
N ALA A 141 -16.64 -13.04 24.49
CA ALA A 141 -17.57 -13.40 25.57
C ALA A 141 -16.78 -14.22 26.64
N THR A 142 -16.77 -13.75 27.89
CA THR A 142 -16.00 -14.18 29.11
C THR A 142 -16.63 -15.39 29.85
N PRO A 143 -16.03 -16.08 30.90
CA PRO A 143 -15.09 -15.57 31.94
C PRO A 143 -13.94 -16.48 32.50
N LEU A 144 -13.02 -15.82 33.25
CA LEU A 144 -12.07 -16.27 34.32
C LEU A 144 -10.82 -17.14 34.04
N ALA A 145 -9.62 -16.53 34.09
CA ALA A 145 -8.49 -16.83 35.01
C ALA A 145 -7.28 -15.89 34.77
N GLN A 146 -6.51 -15.62 35.81
CA GLN A 146 -5.65 -14.45 36.06
C GLN A 146 -4.14 -14.65 35.68
N PRO A 147 -3.20 -13.69 35.90
CA PRO A 147 -2.32 -13.15 34.85
C PRO A 147 -0.80 -13.40 35.06
N ILE A 148 0.01 -13.44 33.99
CA ILE A 148 1.49 -13.23 34.09
C ILE A 148 2.05 -12.50 32.85
N ASN A 149 2.31 -11.20 33.04
CA ASN A 149 3.57 -10.47 32.76
C ASN A 149 4.35 -10.73 31.45
N LYS A 150 4.48 -9.70 30.58
CA LYS A 150 5.75 -8.98 30.31
C LYS A 150 5.63 -7.91 29.20
N HIS A 151 6.00 -6.70 29.63
CA HIS A 151 6.69 -5.58 28.99
C HIS A 151 7.04 -5.59 27.47
N THR A 152 6.89 -4.39 26.88
CA THR A 152 7.56 -3.83 25.68
C THR A 152 7.27 -4.43 24.30
N SER A 153 6.21 -3.95 23.62
CA SER A 153 6.12 -3.87 22.14
C SER A 153 4.86 -3.13 21.64
N ASN A 154 4.47 -2.02 22.25
CA ASN A 154 3.13 -1.44 22.03
C ASN A 154 3.01 -0.33 20.97
N ILE A 155 3.91 -0.28 19.98
CA ILE A 155 3.80 0.68 18.86
C ILE A 155 3.53 -0.03 17.52
N TYR A 156 3.88 -1.32 17.39
CA TYR A 156 3.61 -2.11 16.18
C TYR A 156 2.28 -2.88 16.22
N ASN A 157 1.67 -3.07 17.40
CA ASN A 157 0.50 -3.94 17.57
C ASN A 157 -0.83 -3.33 17.10
N HIS A 158 -0.96 -2.01 17.01
CA HIS A 158 -2.22 -1.39 16.57
C HIS A 158 -2.44 -1.55 15.05
N THR A 159 -1.36 -1.57 14.27
CA THR A 159 -1.41 -1.87 12.82
C THR A 159 -1.52 -3.37 12.56
N PHE A 160 -0.97 -4.20 13.45
CA PHE A 160 -0.96 -5.67 13.31
C PHE A 160 -2.33 -6.32 13.53
N CYS A 161 -3.20 -5.73 14.38
CA CYS A 161 -4.54 -6.28 14.63
C CYS A 161 -5.42 -6.26 13.36
N LEU A 162 -5.14 -5.36 12.42
CA LEU A 162 -5.86 -5.24 11.16
C LEU A 162 -5.35 -6.23 10.11
N LEU A 163 -4.14 -6.79 10.21
CA LEU A 163 -3.47 -7.63 9.19
C LEU A 163 -3.84 -9.12 9.22
N ARG A 164 -4.87 -9.52 9.97
CA ARG A 164 -5.25 -10.93 10.15
C ARG A 164 -6.10 -11.50 9.00
N SER A 165 -5.68 -11.28 7.75
CA SER A 165 -6.13 -12.08 6.60
C SER A 165 -5.04 -13.11 6.30
N PRO A 166 -5.35 -14.41 6.15
CA PRO A 166 -4.35 -15.47 6.01
C PRO A 166 -3.39 -15.27 4.82
N LYS A 167 -3.82 -14.54 3.77
CA LYS A 167 -3.00 -14.22 2.59
C LYS A 167 -2.02 -13.05 2.81
N VAL A 168 -2.43 -11.99 3.51
CA VAL A 168 -1.56 -10.83 3.80
C VAL A 168 -0.57 -11.16 4.92
N LEU A 169 -1.00 -11.99 5.87
CA LEU A 169 -0.14 -12.53 6.91
C LEU A 169 0.97 -13.41 6.33
N GLN A 170 0.78 -14.10 5.21
CA GLN A 170 1.87 -14.82 4.55
C GLN A 170 2.92 -13.88 3.97
N VAL A 171 2.50 -12.76 3.35
CA VAL A 171 3.43 -11.75 2.82
C VAL A 171 4.20 -11.08 3.96
N VAL A 172 3.51 -10.68 5.04
CA VAL A 172 4.15 -10.02 6.19
C VAL A 172 4.96 -10.97 7.06
N ASN A 173 4.49 -12.20 7.34
CA ASN A 173 5.28 -13.19 8.08
C ASN A 173 6.50 -13.69 7.30
N LYS A 174 6.45 -13.74 5.96
CA LYS A 174 7.62 -14.06 5.13
C LYS A 174 8.68 -12.96 5.24
N CYS A 175 8.29 -11.70 5.43
CA CYS A 175 9.19 -10.59 5.75
C CYS A 175 9.69 -10.63 7.21
N GLU A 176 8.86 -10.99 8.18
CA GLU A 176 9.19 -10.94 9.61
C GLU A 176 10.14 -12.06 10.06
N HIS A 177 10.05 -13.26 9.47
CA HIS A 177 10.91 -14.41 9.80
C HIS A 177 12.37 -14.30 9.32
N ARG A 178 12.77 -13.20 8.66
CA ARG A 178 14.15 -12.99 8.17
C ARG A 178 14.92 -11.87 8.88
N VAL A 179 14.31 -11.23 9.89
CA VAL A 179 14.91 -10.14 10.68
C VAL A 179 15.39 -10.63 12.07
N SER A 180 15.65 -11.94 12.22
CA SER A 180 16.28 -12.52 13.43
C SER A 180 17.46 -13.39 13.06
#